data_AF-A0A9X0YGX2-F1
#
_entry.id   AF-A0A9X0YGX2-F1
#
_cell.length_a   1.000
_cell.length_b   1.000
_cell.length_c   1.000
_cell.angle_alpha   90.00
_cell.angle_beta   90.00
_cell.angle_gamma   90.00
#
_symmetry.space_group_name_H-M   'P 1'
#
loop_
_entity.id
_entity.type
_entity.pdbx_description
1 polymer ?
#
loop_
_entity_poly.entity_id
_entity_poly.type
_entity_poly.pdbx_seq_one_letter_code
_entity_poly.pdbx_strand_id
1 'polypeptide(L)'
;MTISHAVVGLSAFLLVAGVQAAEYDFSFDVPYGQYERQFKMRTPGDGSLSCTVFIKKEYRGEKWVPAVILAAAEDDAEDDTLFLSSSTEPNGGPRTFKLRTFNQAKPVIEKALWEAPDEKGVYKMAVSWYANGAIGYQYGIYASWQEKQFVEKPGFSTRHVSIHASGVKGTAFCYVHTK
;
A
#
# COMPACT_ATOMS: atom_id res chain seq x y z
N MET A 1 10.91 -55.48 36.21
CA MET A 1 10.40 -54.20 36.75
C MET A 1 11.17 -53.09 36.05
N THR A 2 10.62 -52.56 34.96
CA THR A 2 11.29 -51.58 34.09
C THR A 2 10.83 -50.18 34.47
N ILE A 3 11.80 -49.34 34.87
CA ILE A 3 11.58 -47.94 35.26
C ILE A 3 11.64 -47.10 33.98
N SER A 4 10.48 -46.63 33.51
CA SER A 4 10.41 -45.61 32.45
C SER A 4 10.78 -44.24 33.02
N HIS A 5 11.84 -43.64 32.49
CA HIS A 5 12.22 -42.26 32.75
C HIS A 5 11.37 -41.35 31.85
N ALA A 6 10.46 -40.58 32.45
CA ALA A 6 9.77 -39.50 31.76
C ALA A 6 10.72 -38.31 31.66
N VAL A 7 11.23 -38.04 30.45
CA VAL A 7 11.92 -36.79 30.14
C VAL A 7 10.85 -35.71 29.98
N VAL A 8 10.73 -34.85 31.00
CA VAL A 8 9.95 -33.61 30.89
C VAL A 8 10.79 -32.62 30.09
N GLY A 9 10.56 -32.57 28.78
CA GLY A 9 11.11 -31.54 27.91
C GLY A 9 10.50 -30.19 28.25
N LEU A 10 11.24 -29.35 28.96
CA LEU A 10 10.90 -27.96 29.22
C LEU A 10 11.02 -27.19 27.88
N SER A 11 9.91 -27.03 27.15
CA SER A 11 9.87 -26.13 26.00
C SER A 11 9.95 -24.69 26.49
N ALA A 12 11.12 -24.08 26.35
CA ALA A 12 11.29 -22.65 26.51
C ALA A 12 10.55 -21.92 25.36
N PHE A 13 9.40 -21.32 25.67
CA PHE A 13 8.77 -20.32 24.81
C PHE A 13 9.60 -19.03 24.87
N LEU A 14 10.46 -18.81 23.88
CA LEU A 14 11.01 -17.49 23.60
C LEU A 14 9.91 -16.64 22.97
N LEU A 15 9.27 -15.79 23.76
CA LEU A 15 8.44 -14.67 23.30
C LEU A 15 9.34 -13.66 22.59
N VAL A 16 9.62 -13.89 21.30
CA VAL A 16 10.18 -12.85 20.42
C VAL A 16 9.05 -11.88 20.13
N ALA A 17 9.10 -10.71 20.75
CA ALA A 17 8.18 -9.62 20.47
C ALA A 17 8.30 -9.16 19.01
N GLY A 18 7.15 -9.04 18.34
CA GLY A 18 6.85 -7.84 17.55
C GLY A 18 6.66 -8.00 16.04
N VAL A 19 7.44 -8.86 15.37
CA VAL A 19 7.39 -8.90 13.90
C VAL A 19 6.21 -9.74 13.41
N GLN A 20 5.21 -9.09 12.81
CA GLN A 20 4.13 -9.77 12.10
C GLN A 20 4.26 -9.50 10.61
N ALA A 21 4.30 -10.59 9.84
CA ALA A 21 4.22 -10.55 8.39
C ALA A 21 2.95 -11.26 7.94
N ALA A 22 2.18 -10.62 7.06
CA ALA A 22 0.94 -11.17 6.53
C ALA A 22 0.82 -10.88 5.03
N GLU A 23 0.32 -11.88 4.31
CA GLU A 23 0.04 -11.79 2.87
C GLU A 23 -1.46 -11.69 2.63
N TYR A 24 -1.84 -10.85 1.67
CA TYR A 24 -3.22 -10.63 1.28
C TYR A 24 -3.35 -10.63 -0.25
N ASP A 25 -4.37 -11.29 -0.76
CA ASP A 25 -4.77 -11.24 -2.17
C ASP A 25 -6.12 -10.53 -2.27
N PHE A 26 -6.17 -9.43 -3.02
CA PHE A 26 -7.37 -8.67 -3.27
C PHE A 26 -7.76 -8.77 -4.73
N SER A 27 -9.00 -9.15 -5.00
CA SER A 27 -9.62 -9.02 -6.31
C SER A 27 -10.57 -7.84 -6.30
N PHE A 28 -10.51 -6.99 -7.32
CA PHE A 28 -11.39 -5.83 -7.45
C PHE A 28 -11.98 -5.75 -8.86
N ASP A 29 -13.22 -5.27 -8.92
CA ASP A 29 -13.95 -4.96 -10.16
C ASP A 29 -14.80 -3.72 -9.92
N VAL A 30 -14.13 -2.58 -9.81
CA VAL A 30 -14.74 -1.29 -9.43
C VAL A 30 -15.15 -0.53 -10.68
N PRO A 31 -16.45 -0.25 -10.89
CA PRO A 31 -16.93 0.48 -12.06
C PRO A 31 -16.34 1.89 -12.18
N TYR A 32 -16.43 2.45 -13.38
CA TYR A 32 -16.07 3.85 -13.60
C TYR A 32 -16.86 4.80 -12.70
N GLY A 33 -16.17 5.78 -12.10
CA GLY A 33 -16.77 6.77 -11.19
C GLY A 33 -17.07 6.23 -9.79
N GLN A 34 -16.74 4.97 -9.50
CA GLN A 34 -16.84 4.38 -8.17
C GLN A 34 -15.47 4.29 -7.50
N TYR A 35 -15.48 4.31 -6.17
CA TYR A 35 -14.30 4.21 -5.31
C TYR A 35 -14.58 3.22 -4.19
N GLU A 36 -13.69 2.24 -4.03
CA GLU A 36 -13.86 1.21 -3.01
C GLU A 36 -12.56 0.99 -2.23
N ARG A 37 -12.68 0.88 -0.90
CA ARG A 37 -11.59 0.49 -0.01
C ARG A 37 -11.57 -1.03 0.14
N GLN A 38 -10.51 -1.67 -0.37
CA GLN A 38 -10.34 -3.13 -0.38
C GLN A 38 -9.69 -3.64 0.92
N PHE A 39 -8.89 -2.78 1.56
CA PHE A 39 -8.14 -3.13 2.75
C PHE A 39 -8.02 -1.92 3.68
N LYS A 40 -8.03 -2.18 4.98
CA LYS A 40 -7.63 -1.20 5.99
C LYS A 40 -7.07 -1.92 7.21
N MET A 41 -5.95 -1.40 7.72
CA MET A 41 -5.32 -1.94 8.91
C MET A 41 -4.78 -0.80 9.77
N ARG A 42 -4.82 -0.97 11.10
CA ARG A 42 -4.11 -0.11 12.04
C ARG A 42 -2.60 -0.34 11.95
N THR A 43 -1.82 0.71 12.14
CA THR A 43 -0.36 0.68 12.05
C THR A 43 0.28 0.87 13.44
N PRO A 44 0.44 -0.18 14.26
CA PRO A 44 1.25 -0.07 15.46
C PRO A 44 2.73 0.03 15.08
N GLY A 45 3.47 0.93 15.73
CA GLY A 45 4.92 1.05 15.58
C GLY A 45 5.36 1.36 14.15
N ASP A 46 6.45 0.72 13.71
CA ASP A 46 7.00 0.85 12.37
C ASP A 46 6.50 -0.27 11.47
N GLY A 47 6.42 -0.02 10.16
CA GLY A 47 6.08 -1.09 9.23
C GLY A 47 5.97 -0.68 7.77
N SER A 48 5.53 -1.62 6.94
CA SER A 48 5.29 -1.42 5.52
C SER A 48 4.10 -2.20 4.99
N LEU A 49 3.51 -1.65 3.95
CA LEU A 49 2.53 -2.28 3.08
C LEU A 49 3.10 -2.19 1.66
N SER A 50 3.41 -3.33 1.05
CA SER A 50 3.85 -3.41 -0.35
C SER A 50 2.88 -4.23 -1.17
N CYS A 51 2.59 -3.81 -2.39
CA CYS A 51 1.64 -4.49 -3.26
C CYS A 51 2.22 -4.62 -4.67
N THR A 52 2.03 -5.80 -5.26
CA THR A 52 2.13 -5.99 -6.71
C THR A 52 0.73 -6.03 -7.29
N VAL A 53 0.46 -5.11 -8.21
CA VAL A 53 -0.85 -4.90 -8.82
C VAL A 53 -0.86 -5.44 -10.24
N PHE A 54 -1.95 -6.12 -10.59
CA PHE A 54 -2.20 -6.69 -11.91
C PHE A 54 -3.52 -6.16 -12.44
N ILE A 55 -3.46 -5.22 -13.37
CA ILE A 55 -4.65 -4.63 -13.98
C ILE A 55 -5.10 -5.48 -15.17
N LYS A 56 -6.34 -5.96 -15.12
CA LYS A 56 -6.99 -6.69 -16.21
C LYS A 56 -7.74 -5.74 -17.14
N LYS A 57 -8.37 -4.71 -16.59
CA LYS A 57 -9.14 -3.71 -17.34
C LYS A 57 -9.20 -2.40 -16.56
N GLU A 58 -9.09 -1.30 -17.30
CA GLU A 58 -9.35 0.05 -16.77
C GLU A 58 -10.68 0.52 -17.38
N TYR A 59 -11.61 0.94 -16.52
CA TYR A 59 -12.87 1.52 -16.92
C TYR A 59 -12.68 3.02 -17.08
N ARG A 60 -12.51 3.46 -18.33
CA ARG A 60 -12.15 4.84 -18.65
C ARG A 60 -13.38 5.71 -18.95
N GLY A 61 -13.24 7.01 -18.74
CA GLY A 61 -14.22 8.04 -19.10
C GLY A 61 -13.65 9.44 -18.86
N GLU A 62 -14.43 10.49 -19.16
CA GLU A 62 -13.92 11.87 -19.25
C GLU A 62 -13.50 12.52 -17.91
N LYS A 63 -14.04 12.07 -16.77
CA LYS A 63 -13.91 12.75 -15.47
C LYS A 63 -12.95 12.13 -14.45
N TRP A 64 -12.84 10.80 -14.39
CA TRP A 64 -12.07 10.10 -13.34
C TRP A 64 -11.00 9.19 -13.91
N VAL A 65 -9.84 9.20 -13.26
CA VAL A 65 -8.69 8.39 -13.66
C VAL A 65 -8.74 7.03 -12.96
N PRO A 66 -8.72 5.91 -13.71
CA PRO A 66 -8.58 4.57 -13.14
C PRO A 66 -7.31 4.43 -12.32
N ALA A 67 -7.42 3.94 -11.08
CA ALA A 67 -6.26 3.81 -10.20
C ALA A 67 -6.43 2.74 -9.12
N VAL A 68 -5.30 2.15 -8.73
CA VAL A 68 -5.11 1.57 -7.40
C VAL A 68 -4.31 2.56 -6.56
N ILE A 69 -4.70 2.72 -5.30
CA ILE A 69 -4.16 3.72 -4.39
C ILE A 69 -3.76 3.02 -3.09
N LEU A 70 -2.51 3.20 -2.66
CA LEU A 70 -2.08 2.93 -1.29
C LEU A 70 -2.19 4.21 -0.48
N ALA A 71 -2.77 4.12 0.71
CA ALA A 71 -2.91 5.24 1.61
C ALA A 71 -2.18 4.98 2.94
N ALA A 72 -1.62 6.03 3.52
CA ALA A 72 -1.12 6.10 4.88
C ALA A 72 -1.76 7.33 5.55
N ALA A 73 -2.65 7.12 6.51
CA ALA A 73 -3.52 8.14 7.06
C ALA A 73 -3.54 8.17 8.60
N GLU A 74 -3.83 9.34 9.17
CA GLU A 74 -4.01 9.50 10.62
C GLU A 74 -5.42 9.08 11.09
N ASP A 75 -6.44 9.31 10.28
CA ASP A 75 -7.83 9.11 10.66
C ASP A 75 -8.62 8.24 9.66
N ASP A 76 -9.89 8.01 10.01
CA ASP A 76 -10.81 7.20 9.20
C ASP A 76 -11.40 7.94 8.00
N ALA A 77 -11.39 9.27 8.04
CA ALA A 77 -11.91 10.15 7.00
C ALA A 77 -10.90 10.34 5.85
N GLU A 78 -9.62 10.06 6.11
CA GLU A 78 -8.48 10.30 5.22
C GLU A 78 -8.30 11.80 4.92
N ASP A 79 -8.62 12.66 5.89
CA ASP A 79 -8.38 14.11 5.78
C ASP A 79 -6.88 14.44 5.93
N ASP A 80 -6.19 13.67 6.77
CA ASP A 80 -4.74 13.68 6.98
C ASP A 80 -4.13 12.40 6.42
N THR A 81 -3.69 12.45 5.16
CA THR A 81 -3.33 11.25 4.40
C THR A 81 -2.24 11.48 3.37
N LEU A 82 -1.47 10.43 3.09
CA LEU A 82 -0.60 10.32 1.93
C LEU A 82 -1.15 9.22 1.02
N PHE A 83 -1.43 9.58 -0.23
CA PHE A 83 -1.81 8.67 -1.29
C PHE A 83 -0.67 8.46 -2.28
N LEU A 84 -0.29 7.21 -2.46
CA LEU A 84 0.53 6.74 -3.57
C LEU A 84 -0.39 6.03 -4.56
N SER A 85 -0.47 6.55 -5.78
CA SER A 85 -1.38 6.03 -6.81
C SER A 85 -0.68 5.81 -8.13
N SER A 86 -1.21 4.88 -8.93
CA SER A 86 -0.77 4.66 -10.30
C SER A 86 -1.94 4.62 -11.26
N SER A 87 -1.75 5.22 -12.43
CA SER A 87 -2.77 5.31 -13.48
C SER A 87 -2.12 5.44 -14.86
N THR A 88 -2.92 5.27 -15.90
CA THR A 88 -2.56 5.62 -17.29
C THR A 88 -3.52 6.67 -17.84
N GLU A 89 -3.07 7.45 -18.82
CA GLU A 89 -3.89 8.45 -19.51
C GLU A 89 -5.12 7.84 -20.20
N PRO A 90 -6.24 8.57 -20.38
CA PRO A 90 -7.53 8.04 -20.89
C PRO A 90 -7.49 7.28 -22.22
N ASN A 91 -6.48 7.47 -23.07
CA ASN A 91 -6.33 6.77 -24.35
C ASN A 91 -5.27 5.67 -24.31
N GLY A 92 -4.86 5.25 -23.11
CA GLY A 92 -3.63 4.48 -22.93
C GLY A 92 -2.39 5.36 -23.04
N GLY A 93 -1.24 4.82 -22.66
CA GLY A 93 0.02 5.56 -22.62
C GLY A 93 0.92 5.05 -21.51
N PRO A 94 1.98 5.80 -21.18
CA PRO A 94 2.81 5.50 -20.01
C PRO A 94 1.96 5.41 -18.75
N ARG A 95 2.41 4.54 -17.84
CA ARG A 95 1.93 4.47 -16.48
C ARG A 95 2.62 5.54 -15.65
N THR A 96 1.83 6.42 -15.06
CA THR A 96 2.30 7.50 -14.19
C THR A 96 2.07 7.10 -12.74
N PHE A 97 3.09 7.32 -11.91
CA PHE A 97 2.99 7.22 -10.45
C PHE A 97 2.88 8.62 -9.86
N LYS A 98 1.90 8.80 -8.97
CA LYS A 98 1.60 10.09 -8.36
C LYS A 98 1.60 9.96 -6.84
N LEU A 99 2.23 10.93 -6.19
CA LEU A 99 2.15 11.13 -4.75
C LEU A 99 1.27 12.34 -4.47
N ARG A 100 0.30 12.15 -3.59
CA ARG A 100 -0.53 13.23 -3.07
C ARG A 100 -0.53 13.18 -1.55
N THR A 101 -0.43 14.32 -0.89
CA THR A 101 -0.63 14.41 0.55
C THR A 101 -1.70 15.44 0.86
N PHE A 102 -2.54 15.14 1.83
CA PHE A 102 -3.53 16.04 2.38
C PHE A 102 -3.26 16.22 3.87
N ASN A 103 -3.45 17.45 4.34
CA ASN A 103 -3.48 17.79 5.74
C ASN A 103 -4.77 18.57 5.99
N GLN A 104 -5.64 18.08 6.88
CA GLN A 104 -6.98 18.63 7.10
C GLN A 104 -7.77 18.80 5.79
N ALA A 105 -7.76 17.77 4.94
CA ALA A 105 -8.36 17.71 3.61
C ALA A 105 -7.83 18.75 2.59
N LYS A 106 -6.74 19.45 2.90
CA LYS A 106 -6.08 20.40 1.99
C LYS A 106 -4.86 19.75 1.34
N PRO A 107 -4.71 19.82 0.01
CA PRO A 107 -3.54 19.26 -0.65
C PRO A 107 -2.27 20.03 -0.23
N VAL A 108 -1.24 19.29 0.19
CA VAL A 108 0.08 19.83 0.58
C VAL A 108 1.12 19.48 -0.47
N ILE A 109 1.11 18.24 -0.96
CA ILE A 109 1.97 17.77 -2.04
C ILE A 109 1.08 17.17 -3.12
N GLU A 110 1.33 17.54 -4.38
CA GLU A 110 0.82 16.85 -5.55
C GLU A 110 1.96 16.77 -6.57
N LYS A 111 2.50 15.56 -6.73
CA LYS A 111 3.70 15.34 -7.55
C LYS A 111 3.54 14.11 -8.44
N ALA A 112 3.74 14.30 -9.74
CA ALA A 112 4.07 13.20 -10.63
C ALA A 112 5.51 12.75 -10.33
N LEU A 113 5.68 11.48 -9.98
CA LEU A 113 6.95 10.94 -9.50
C LEU A 113 7.77 10.33 -10.64
N TRP A 114 7.11 9.55 -11.48
CA TRP A 114 7.75 8.81 -12.57
C TRP A 114 6.71 8.39 -13.59
N GLU A 115 7.14 8.34 -14.84
CA GLU A 115 6.40 7.76 -15.95
C GLU A 115 7.21 6.63 -16.54
N ALA A 116 6.54 5.51 -16.78
CA ALA A 116 7.15 4.32 -17.33
C ALA A 116 6.25 3.70 -18.39
N PRO A 117 6.77 2.88 -19.32
CA PRO A 117 5.93 2.09 -20.19
C PRO A 117 4.89 1.29 -19.37
N ASP A 118 3.64 1.26 -19.82
CA ASP A 118 2.63 0.41 -19.19
C ASP A 118 2.87 -1.05 -19.63
N GLU A 119 3.67 -1.76 -18.85
CA GLU A 119 4.01 -3.16 -19.12
C GLU A 119 2.83 -4.05 -18.72
N LYS A 120 1.82 -4.12 -19.60
CA LYS A 120 0.63 -4.99 -19.45
C LYS A 120 -0.13 -4.79 -18.12
N GLY A 121 -0.12 -3.57 -17.57
CA GLY A 121 -0.84 -3.26 -16.34
C GLY A 121 -0.24 -3.87 -15.07
N VAL A 122 1.03 -4.31 -15.10
CA VAL A 122 1.71 -4.88 -13.93
C VAL A 122 2.66 -3.86 -13.31
N TYR A 123 2.44 -3.55 -12.04
CA TYR A 123 3.27 -2.58 -11.32
C TYR A 123 3.32 -2.86 -9.82
N LYS A 124 4.22 -2.15 -9.14
CA LYS A 124 4.45 -2.29 -7.71
C LYS A 124 4.38 -0.93 -7.02
N MET A 125 3.83 -0.93 -5.82
CA MET A 125 3.77 0.23 -4.94
C MET A 125 4.00 -0.22 -3.51
N ALA A 126 4.65 0.61 -2.71
CA ALA A 126 4.81 0.38 -1.30
C ALA A 126 4.74 1.69 -0.53
N VAL A 127 4.13 1.62 0.65
CA VAL A 127 4.19 2.66 1.67
C VAL A 127 4.81 2.06 2.93
N SER A 128 5.57 2.86 3.66
CA SER A 128 6.12 2.50 4.96
C SER A 128 5.86 3.61 5.94
N TRP A 129 5.57 3.26 7.17
CA TRP A 129 5.33 4.20 8.25
C TRP A 129 6.35 3.99 9.36
N TYR A 130 6.62 5.07 10.07
CA TYR A 130 7.64 5.11 11.10
C TYR A 130 7.10 5.86 12.32
N ALA A 131 7.51 5.44 13.52
CA ALA A 131 7.08 6.02 14.79
C ALA A 131 7.49 7.49 14.95
N ASN A 132 8.49 7.96 14.21
CA ASN A 132 8.88 9.36 14.14
C ASN A 132 7.96 10.22 13.25
N GLY A 133 6.92 9.62 12.63
CA GLY A 133 5.97 10.28 11.75
C GLY A 133 6.39 10.34 10.28
N ALA A 134 7.58 9.84 9.92
CA ALA A 134 7.98 9.78 8.52
C ALA A 134 7.15 8.75 7.74
N ILE A 135 6.94 9.02 6.45
CA ILE A 135 6.29 8.08 5.54
C ILE A 135 7.22 7.81 4.37
N GLY A 136 7.66 6.55 4.26
CA GLY A 136 8.41 6.07 3.11
C GLY A 136 7.48 5.67 1.98
N TYR A 137 7.89 5.89 0.74
CA TYR A 137 7.16 5.42 -0.44
C TYR A 137 8.12 4.86 -1.49
N GLN A 138 7.64 3.87 -2.22
CA GLN A 138 8.40 3.22 -3.29
C GLN A 138 7.44 2.73 -4.37
N TYR A 139 7.90 2.69 -5.61
CA TYR A 139 7.08 2.29 -6.74
C TYR A 139 7.97 1.69 -7.82
N GLY A 140 7.37 0.98 -8.77
CA GLY A 140 8.10 0.29 -9.80
C GLY A 140 7.20 -0.45 -10.77
N ILE A 141 7.82 -1.04 -11.80
CA ILE A 141 7.17 -1.92 -12.77
C ILE A 141 7.88 -3.26 -12.76
N TYR A 142 7.13 -4.36 -12.95
CA TYR A 142 7.69 -5.70 -13.03
C TYR A 142 8.62 -6.05 -11.85
N ALA A 143 9.87 -6.47 -12.10
CA ALA A 143 10.84 -6.87 -11.09
C ALA A 143 11.61 -5.67 -10.48
N SER A 144 11.47 -4.48 -11.06
CA SER A 144 12.30 -3.32 -10.73
C SER A 144 11.57 -2.36 -9.79
N TRP A 145 12.26 -1.97 -8.72
CA TRP A 145 11.84 -0.89 -7.84
C TRP A 145 12.66 0.36 -8.12
N GLN A 146 12.00 1.52 -8.07
CA GLN A 146 12.71 2.79 -7.91
C GLN A 146 13.28 2.89 -6.50
N GLU A 147 14.26 3.76 -6.31
CA GLU A 147 14.81 4.01 -4.97
C GLU A 147 13.71 4.46 -4.01
N LYS A 148 13.76 3.97 -2.77
CA LYS A 148 12.82 4.37 -1.73
C LYS A 148 13.02 5.85 -1.40
N GLN A 149 11.93 6.58 -1.29
CA GLN A 149 11.92 8.00 -0.95
C GLN A 149 11.07 8.22 0.30
N PHE A 150 11.18 9.41 0.92
CA PHE A 150 10.57 9.71 2.21
C PHE A 150 9.90 11.08 2.23
N VAL A 151 8.77 11.14 2.93
CA VAL A 151 8.16 12.38 3.43
C VAL A 151 8.41 12.41 4.93
N GLU A 152 9.42 13.17 5.35
CA GLU A 152 9.90 13.18 6.75
C GLU A 152 8.90 13.82 7.72
N LYS A 153 8.16 14.83 7.27
CA LYS A 153 7.22 15.60 8.11
C LYS A 153 5.93 15.88 7.33
N PRO A 154 5.04 14.88 7.19
CA PRO A 154 3.78 15.06 6.47
C PRO A 154 2.77 15.96 7.21
N GLY A 155 3.03 16.28 8.49
CA GLY A 155 2.17 17.12 9.33
C GLY A 155 1.09 16.35 10.10
N PHE A 156 1.12 15.01 10.03
CA PHE A 156 0.27 14.08 10.77
C PHE A 156 1.06 12.78 11.05
N SER A 157 0.52 11.86 11.85
CA SER A 157 1.11 10.54 12.08
C SER A 157 0.25 9.43 11.50
N THR A 158 0.87 8.47 10.81
CA THR A 158 0.15 7.31 10.26
C THR A 158 -0.39 6.42 11.39
N ARG A 159 -1.71 6.26 11.43
CA ARG A 159 -2.40 5.30 12.31
C ARG A 159 -3.06 4.17 11.54
N HIS A 160 -3.25 4.37 10.24
CA HIS A 160 -3.85 3.39 9.34
C HIS A 160 -3.15 3.36 7.99
N VAL A 161 -3.12 2.17 7.39
CA VAL A 161 -2.86 1.99 5.96
C VAL A 161 -4.04 1.32 5.29
N SER A 162 -4.26 1.66 4.03
CA SER A 162 -5.36 1.12 3.24
C SER A 162 -5.00 0.96 1.76
N ILE A 163 -5.78 0.12 1.09
CA ILE A 163 -5.73 -0.08 -0.35
C ILE A 163 -7.09 0.27 -0.91
N HIS A 164 -7.09 1.08 -1.96
CA HIS A 164 -8.29 1.49 -2.66
C HIS A 164 -8.19 1.21 -4.15
N ALA A 165 -9.33 1.00 -4.77
CA ALA A 165 -9.47 0.83 -6.21
C ALA A 165 -10.58 1.75 -6.72
N SER A 166 -10.35 2.33 -7.90
CA SER A 166 -11.31 3.20 -8.59
C SER A 166 -11.26 2.93 -10.08
N GLY A 167 -12.41 2.64 -10.69
CA GLY A 167 -12.52 2.46 -12.13
C GLY A 167 -11.60 1.36 -12.70
N VAL A 168 -11.28 0.31 -11.95
CA VAL A 168 -10.36 -0.75 -12.37
C VAL A 168 -10.90 -2.14 -12.04
N LYS A 169 -10.55 -3.10 -12.90
CA LYS A 169 -10.66 -4.54 -12.66
C LYS A 169 -9.27 -5.16 -12.62
N GLY A 170 -8.97 -5.94 -11.60
CA GLY A 170 -7.63 -6.51 -11.42
C GLY A 170 -7.48 -7.26 -10.12
N THR A 171 -6.22 -7.52 -9.78
CA THR A 171 -5.84 -8.07 -8.48
C THR A 171 -4.65 -7.32 -7.89
N ALA A 172 -4.47 -7.41 -6.57
CA ALA A 172 -3.30 -6.93 -5.88
C ALA A 172 -2.85 -7.97 -4.84
N PHE A 173 -1.60 -8.38 -4.95
CA PHE A 173 -0.93 -9.23 -3.96
C PHE A 173 -0.10 -8.34 -3.05
N CYS A 174 -0.47 -8.30 -1.79
CA CYS A 174 0.07 -7.37 -0.83
C CYS A 174 0.71 -8.07 0.37
N TYR A 175 1.83 -7.52 0.80
CA TYR A 175 2.61 -7.97 1.94
C TYR A 175 2.66 -6.85 2.96
N VAL A 176 2.18 -7.15 4.16
CA VAL A 176 2.30 -6.29 5.32
C VAL A 176 3.41 -6.82 6.21
N HIS A 177 4.27 -5.92 6.69
CA HIS A 177 5.31 -6.22 7.65
C HIS A 177 5.33 -5.16 8.75
N THR A 178 5.00 -5.54 9.98
CA THR A 178 5.09 -4.67 11.17
C THR A 178 6.29 -5.06 12.03
N LYS A 179 6.84 -4.10 12.77
CA LYS A 179 7.94 -4.33 13.73
C LYS A 179 7.49 -4.09 15.17
#